data_AF-A0A6S6U5Y4-F1
#
_entry.id   AF-A0A6S6U5Y4-F1
#
_cell.length_a   1.000
_cell.length_b   1.000
_cell.length_c   1.000
_cell.angle_alpha   90.00
_cell.angle_beta   90.00
_cell.angle_gamma   90.00
#
_symmetry.space_group_name_H-M   'P 1'
#
loop_
_entity.id
_entity.type
_entity.pdbx_description
1 polymer ?
#
loop_
_entity_poly.entity_id
_entity_poly.type
_entity_poly.pdbx_seq_one_letter_code
_entity_poly.pdbx_strand_id
1 'polypeptide(L)'
;MANLDKKLLNWLDQGLINQQQLNAINQYELGENKTNNHHWWLYSLLILGASIISLGIISLIAANWANIPDLIKLGVAFSILIVLAITILWQEKTTTSYTYDALIVAFIILCLATIGLIAQVFHLSGHWFNALLLWSAITLPVVCFARQLFTHFLWSTLFLHSAIWGAVDLSSGGFDETNSAQLPALFLLAPMLAAGGYALTRLSQHLKLFQPGFFFWFQISGLVSLIFIDIIRSGGEMRSFELDWYISAYIIAAILMSLVGSNPNYRLLNKSLLISIILLMLLYFHPFILFDGETRYSFSALEHSGTAPTFWNADDIRAPFLTILILFLYATHAGNSGQHRTFNVMTFLIGLRFVILYFQAMGGLAATGVGLILSGLMIIGIAWFWHKSRKRLQRWSEELHE
;
A
#
# COMPACT_ATOMS: atom_id res chain seq x y z
N MET A 1 -14.71 12.26 37.22
CA MET A 1 -15.43 13.15 38.16
C MET A 1 -14.52 13.64 39.28
N ALA A 2 -13.91 12.78 40.11
CA ALA A 2 -13.07 13.17 41.27
C ALA A 2 -11.91 14.18 41.05
N ASN A 3 -11.45 14.37 39.80
CA ASN A 3 -10.35 15.31 39.48
C ASN A 3 -10.86 16.71 39.08
N LEU A 4 -12.13 16.83 38.64
CA LEU A 4 -12.75 18.11 38.28
C LEU A 4 -13.23 18.83 39.53
N ASP A 5 -13.87 18.11 40.46
CA ASP A 5 -14.37 18.66 41.72
C ASP A 5 -13.25 19.28 42.57
N LYS A 6 -12.08 18.62 42.60
CA LYS A 6 -10.88 19.14 43.26
C LYS A 6 -10.35 20.42 42.60
N LYS A 7 -10.42 20.54 41.28
CA LYS A 7 -9.98 21.74 40.55
C LYS A 7 -10.95 22.91 40.75
N LEU A 8 -12.25 22.64 40.72
CA LEU A 8 -13.28 23.65 40.97
C LEU A 8 -13.20 24.22 42.39
N LEU A 9 -12.97 23.37 43.40
CA LEU A 9 -12.73 23.82 44.77
C LEU A 9 -11.45 24.66 44.90
N ASN A 10 -10.36 24.25 44.24
CA ASN A 10 -9.12 25.04 44.22
C ASN A 10 -9.30 26.40 43.52
N TRP A 11 -10.11 26.47 42.46
CA TRP A 11 -10.43 27.73 41.79
C TRP A 11 -11.35 28.63 42.61
N LEU A 12 -12.23 28.06 43.42
CA LEU A 12 -13.01 28.79 44.41
C LEU A 12 -12.09 29.37 45.51
N ASP A 13 -11.18 28.56 46.05
CA ASP A 13 -10.22 28.96 47.08
C ASP A 13 -9.25 30.05 46.59
N GLN A 14 -8.90 30.05 45.30
CA GLN A 14 -8.07 31.09 44.67
C GLN A 14 -8.88 32.33 44.23
N GLY A 15 -10.19 32.38 44.48
CA GLY A 15 -11.05 33.49 44.11
C GLY A 15 -11.22 33.69 42.60
N LEU A 16 -10.88 32.69 41.79
CA LEU A 16 -11.03 32.72 40.33
C LEU A 16 -12.49 32.55 39.90
N ILE A 17 -13.30 31.90 40.74
CA ILE A 17 -14.73 31.70 40.54
C ILE A 17 -15.50 31.95 41.83
N ASN A 18 -16.73 32.43 41.72
CA ASN A 18 -17.65 32.62 42.85
C ASN A 18 -18.53 31.38 43.08
N GLN A 19 -19.11 31.25 44.29
CA GLN A 19 -19.97 30.12 44.65
C GLN A 19 -21.15 29.90 43.68
N GLN A 20 -21.71 30.99 43.13
CA GLN A 20 -22.77 30.90 42.12
C GLN A 20 -22.27 30.32 40.78
N GLN A 21 -21.05 30.65 40.36
CA GLN A 21 -20.43 30.12 39.14
C GLN A 21 -20.07 28.65 39.30
N LEU A 22 -19.57 28.24 40.48
CA LEU A 22 -19.30 26.84 40.79
C LEU A 22 -20.58 25.98 40.70
N ASN A 23 -21.70 26.47 41.23
CA ASN A 23 -22.99 25.77 41.12
C ASN A 23 -23.50 25.70 39.68
N ALA A 24 -23.33 26.78 38.89
CA ALA A 24 -23.73 26.80 37.48
C ALA A 24 -22.90 25.83 36.62
N ILE A 25 -21.58 25.76 36.85
CA ILE A 25 -20.68 24.81 36.16
C ILE A 25 -21.04 23.37 36.52
N ASN A 26 -21.29 23.08 37.79
CA ASN A 26 -21.74 21.75 38.23
C ASN A 26 -23.07 21.35 37.58
N GLN A 27 -24.03 22.28 37.47
CA GLN A 27 -25.30 22.02 36.78
C GLN A 27 -25.12 21.79 35.27
N TYR A 28 -24.22 22.54 34.63
CA TYR A 28 -23.89 22.36 33.21
C TYR A 28 -23.26 20.98 32.96
N GLU A 29 -22.26 20.59 33.75
CA GLU A 29 -21.56 19.31 33.65
C GLU A 29 -22.45 18.09 34.00
N LEU A 30 -23.39 18.26 34.94
CA LEU A 30 -24.42 17.25 35.25
C LEU A 30 -25.46 17.13 34.12
N GLY A 31 -25.69 18.21 33.36
CA GLY A 31 -26.56 18.24 32.18
C GLY A 31 -25.93 17.58 30.96
N GLU A 32 -24.64 17.83 30.69
CA GLU A 32 -23.90 17.24 29.57
C GLU A 32 -23.60 15.74 29.75
N ASN A 33 -23.37 15.27 30.98
CA ASN A 33 -23.14 13.83 31.22
C ASN A 33 -24.38 12.95 30.96
N LYS A 34 -25.59 13.52 30.84
CA LYS A 34 -26.78 12.77 30.44
C LYS A 34 -26.85 12.49 28.94
N THR A 35 -26.14 13.24 28.10
CA THR A 35 -26.18 13.06 26.63
C THR A 35 -25.04 12.19 26.09
N ASN A 36 -24.01 11.91 26.89
CA ASN A 36 -22.82 11.17 26.46
C ASN A 36 -22.69 9.72 26.98
N ASN A 37 -23.72 9.20 27.67
CA ASN A 37 -23.82 7.77 28.00
C ASN A 37 -24.40 6.98 26.81
N HIS A 38 -23.78 7.10 25.63
CA HIS A 38 -23.94 6.06 24.62
C HIS A 38 -23.31 4.80 25.21
N HIS A 39 -24.15 3.84 25.61
CA HIS A 39 -23.74 2.55 26.15
C HIS A 39 -22.93 1.76 25.11
N TRP A 40 -21.66 2.12 24.91
CA TRP A 40 -20.77 1.51 23.93
C TRP A 40 -20.65 0.00 24.14
N TRP A 41 -20.78 -0.46 25.39
CA TRP A 41 -20.89 -1.88 25.73
C TRP A 41 -22.18 -2.53 25.20
N LEU A 42 -23.33 -1.85 25.24
CA LEU A 42 -24.58 -2.36 24.62
C LEU A 42 -24.43 -2.42 23.11
N TYR A 43 -23.87 -1.41 22.46
CA TYR A 43 -23.60 -1.47 21.01
C TYR A 43 -22.64 -2.60 20.65
N SER A 44 -21.62 -2.84 21.47
CA SER A 44 -20.69 -3.95 21.27
C SER A 44 -21.38 -5.31 21.42
N LEU A 45 -22.25 -5.47 22.42
CA LEU A 45 -23.07 -6.68 22.59
C LEU A 45 -24.10 -6.85 21.47
N LEU A 46 -24.70 -5.78 20.97
CA LEU A 46 -25.65 -5.81 19.85
C LEU A 46 -24.95 -6.20 18.55
N ILE A 47 -23.78 -5.63 18.25
CA ILE A 47 -22.97 -6.01 17.09
C ILE A 47 -22.56 -7.47 17.20
N LEU A 48 -22.06 -7.90 18.36
CA LEU A 48 -21.67 -9.29 18.59
C LEU A 48 -22.86 -10.24 18.44
N GLY A 49 -24.02 -9.90 19.01
CA GLY A 49 -25.26 -10.66 18.84
C GLY A 49 -25.71 -10.76 17.39
N ALA A 50 -25.69 -9.64 16.64
CA ALA A 50 -26.00 -9.61 15.22
C ALA A 50 -25.01 -10.44 14.39
N SER A 51 -23.72 -10.41 14.72
CA SER A 51 -22.70 -11.23 14.07
C SER A 51 -22.92 -12.72 14.34
N ILE A 52 -23.23 -13.12 15.58
CA ILE A 52 -23.54 -14.52 15.91
C ILE A 52 -24.79 -15.00 15.17
N ILE A 53 -25.84 -14.18 15.13
CA ILE A 53 -27.06 -14.51 14.36
C ILE A 53 -26.73 -14.67 12.88
N SER A 54 -25.96 -13.75 12.30
CA SER A 54 -25.53 -13.82 10.89
C SER A 54 -24.74 -15.08 10.62
N LEU A 55 -23.78 -15.42 11.49
CA LEU A 55 -23.01 -16.67 11.41
C LEU A 55 -23.89 -17.91 11.55
N GLY A 56 -24.88 -17.88 12.45
CA GLY A 56 -25.86 -18.96 12.62
C GLY A 56 -26.70 -19.19 11.36
N ILE A 57 -27.18 -18.12 10.72
CA ILE A 57 -27.92 -18.19 9.46
C ILE A 57 -27.04 -18.76 8.34
N ILE A 58 -25.82 -18.24 8.18
CA ILE A 58 -24.84 -18.74 7.19
C ILE A 58 -24.56 -20.23 7.44
N SER A 59 -24.37 -20.62 8.71
CA SER A 59 -24.12 -22.02 9.11
C SER A 59 -25.30 -22.94 8.79
N LEU A 60 -26.54 -22.52 9.06
CA LEU A 60 -27.74 -23.29 8.73
C LEU A 60 -27.90 -23.50 7.22
N ILE A 61 -27.63 -22.45 6.42
CA ILE A 61 -27.61 -22.52 4.96
C ILE A 61 -26.51 -23.48 4.50
N ALA A 62 -25.31 -23.36 5.07
CA ALA A 62 -24.17 -24.22 4.76
C ALA A 62 -24.44 -25.70 5.09
N ALA A 63 -25.09 -25.99 6.22
CA ALA A 63 -25.46 -27.34 6.64
C ALA A 63 -26.45 -28.02 5.67
N ASN A 64 -27.28 -27.23 4.99
CA ASN A 64 -28.24 -27.72 4.01
C ASN A 64 -27.78 -27.52 2.55
N TRP A 65 -26.56 -27.02 2.34
CA TRP A 65 -26.09 -26.54 1.04
C TRP A 65 -26.17 -27.58 -0.07
N ALA A 66 -25.85 -28.84 0.24
CA ALA A 66 -25.91 -29.95 -0.71
C ALA A 66 -27.34 -30.29 -1.15
N ASN A 67 -28.34 -30.02 -0.31
CA ASN A 67 -29.74 -30.33 -0.58
C ASN A 67 -30.45 -29.22 -1.39
N ILE A 68 -29.86 -28.02 -1.46
CA ILE A 68 -30.43 -26.89 -2.20
C ILE A 68 -30.11 -27.07 -3.69
N PRO A 69 -31.11 -27.13 -4.60
CA PRO A 69 -30.88 -27.20 -6.04
C PRO A 69 -30.08 -25.99 -6.54
N ASP A 70 -29.18 -26.20 -7.50
CA ASP A 70 -28.28 -25.15 -7.99
C ASP A 70 -29.01 -23.98 -8.66
N LEU A 71 -30.13 -24.26 -9.34
CA LEU A 71 -31.01 -23.23 -9.90
C LEU A 71 -31.56 -22.30 -8.81
N ILE A 72 -31.87 -22.82 -7.62
CA ILE A 72 -32.36 -22.01 -6.49
C ILE A 72 -31.21 -21.19 -5.92
N LYS A 73 -30.01 -21.77 -5.76
CA LYS A 73 -28.82 -21.02 -5.29
C LYS A 73 -28.55 -19.80 -6.18
N LEU A 74 -28.49 -20.02 -7.49
CA LEU A 74 -28.26 -18.96 -8.48
C LEU A 74 -29.44 -17.98 -8.54
N GLY A 75 -30.68 -18.49 -8.55
CA GLY A 75 -31.88 -17.66 -8.59
C GLY A 75 -31.97 -16.69 -7.41
N VAL A 76 -31.66 -17.15 -6.19
CA VAL A 76 -31.60 -16.30 -5.00
C VAL A 76 -30.47 -15.27 -5.12
N ALA A 77 -29.27 -15.68 -5.54
CA ALA A 77 -28.13 -14.76 -5.69
C ALA A 77 -28.44 -13.61 -6.68
N PHE A 78 -28.97 -13.93 -7.86
CA PHE A 78 -29.37 -12.92 -8.85
C PHE A 78 -30.55 -12.06 -8.37
N SER A 79 -31.51 -12.64 -7.64
CA SER A 79 -32.63 -11.87 -7.08
C SER A 79 -32.13 -10.81 -6.09
N ILE A 80 -31.18 -11.17 -5.20
CA ILE A 80 -30.60 -10.22 -4.25
C ILE A 80 -29.80 -9.13 -5.00
N LEU A 81 -29.04 -9.49 -6.04
CA LEU A 81 -28.34 -8.52 -6.89
C LEU A 81 -29.31 -7.52 -7.55
N ILE A 82 -30.43 -8.00 -8.10
CA ILE A 82 -31.47 -7.15 -8.71
C ILE A 82 -32.07 -6.21 -7.67
N VAL A 83 -32.43 -6.72 -6.49
CA VAL A 83 -32.98 -5.90 -5.40
C VAL A 83 -31.99 -4.84 -4.95
N LEU A 84 -30.70 -5.19 -4.79
CA LEU A 84 -29.65 -4.22 -4.46
C LEU A 84 -29.48 -3.17 -5.56
N ALA A 85 -29.44 -3.57 -6.83
CA ALA A 85 -29.32 -2.65 -7.95
C ALA A 85 -30.48 -1.65 -8.00
N ILE A 86 -31.72 -2.12 -7.86
CA ILE A 86 -32.92 -1.26 -7.80
C ILE A 86 -32.82 -0.31 -6.59
N THR A 87 -32.39 -0.81 -5.44
CA THR A 87 -32.25 -0.01 -4.22
C THR A 87 -31.21 1.09 -4.39
N ILE A 88 -30.06 0.81 -5.00
CA ILE A 88 -29.02 1.81 -5.33
C ILE A 88 -29.61 2.91 -6.20
N LEU A 89 -30.33 2.54 -7.27
CA LEU A 89 -30.96 3.51 -8.18
C LEU A 89 -32.03 4.37 -7.48
N TRP A 90 -32.84 3.79 -6.61
CA TRP A 90 -33.85 4.53 -5.84
C TRP A 90 -33.25 5.46 -4.80
N GLN A 91 -32.11 5.08 -4.21
CA GLN A 91 -31.47 5.80 -3.12
C GLN A 91 -30.44 6.85 -3.57
N GLU A 92 -30.18 6.97 -4.88
CA GLU A 92 -29.19 7.89 -5.44
C GLU A 92 -29.37 9.34 -4.96
N LYS A 93 -30.63 9.82 -4.87
CA LYS A 93 -30.93 11.22 -4.52
C LYS A 93 -31.29 11.46 -3.06
N THR A 94 -31.64 10.41 -2.30
CA THR A 94 -32.34 10.54 -1.01
C THR A 94 -31.47 10.20 0.20
N THR A 95 -30.31 9.57 -0.02
CA THR A 95 -29.53 8.98 1.07
C THR A 95 -28.23 9.71 1.38
N THR A 96 -27.78 9.53 2.62
CA THR A 96 -26.47 10.04 3.04
C THR A 96 -25.37 9.32 2.26
N SER A 97 -24.30 10.04 1.95
CA SER A 97 -23.18 9.54 1.14
C SER A 97 -22.63 8.19 1.61
N TYR A 98 -22.66 7.90 2.92
CA TYR A 98 -22.17 6.64 3.49
C TYR A 98 -23.10 5.44 3.27
N THR A 99 -24.41 5.64 3.34
CA THR A 99 -25.39 4.55 3.16
C THR A 99 -25.48 4.12 1.70
N TYR A 100 -25.43 5.11 0.79
CA TYR A 100 -25.32 4.87 -0.65
C TYR A 100 -24.09 4.04 -1.02
N ASP A 101 -22.91 4.42 -0.51
CA ASP A 101 -21.68 3.68 -0.78
C ASP A 101 -21.68 2.29 -0.13
N ALA A 102 -22.29 2.12 1.05
CA ALA A 102 -22.45 0.81 1.66
C ALA A 102 -23.28 -0.14 0.78
N LEU A 103 -24.31 0.36 0.09
CA LEU A 103 -25.08 -0.43 -0.88
C LEU A 103 -24.24 -0.81 -2.09
N ILE A 104 -23.42 0.11 -2.63
CA ILE A 104 -22.50 -0.19 -3.74
C ILE A 104 -21.49 -1.26 -3.31
N VAL A 105 -20.89 -1.12 -2.11
CA VAL A 105 -19.95 -2.10 -1.56
C VAL A 105 -20.62 -3.47 -1.40
N ALA A 106 -21.83 -3.51 -0.85
CA ALA A 106 -22.60 -4.75 -0.75
C ALA A 106 -22.86 -5.39 -2.12
N PHE A 107 -23.22 -4.58 -3.11
CA PHE A 107 -23.45 -5.03 -4.48
C PHE A 107 -22.20 -5.63 -5.12
N ILE A 108 -21.05 -4.94 -5.06
CA ILE A 108 -19.81 -5.46 -5.66
C ILE A 108 -19.30 -6.70 -4.92
N ILE A 109 -19.44 -6.79 -3.60
CA ILE A 109 -19.10 -8.01 -2.84
C ILE A 109 -20.01 -9.16 -3.26
N LEU A 110 -21.30 -8.90 -3.46
CA LEU A 110 -22.24 -9.93 -3.92
C LEU A 110 -21.97 -10.37 -5.36
N CYS A 111 -21.52 -9.47 -6.24
CA CYS A 111 -21.02 -9.86 -7.56
C CYS A 111 -19.87 -10.87 -7.44
N LEU A 112 -18.90 -10.61 -6.56
CA LEU A 112 -17.77 -11.51 -6.34
C LEU A 112 -18.22 -12.86 -5.77
N ALA A 113 -19.11 -12.85 -4.78
CA ALA A 113 -19.69 -14.06 -4.22
C ALA A 113 -20.48 -14.88 -5.25
N THR A 114 -21.20 -14.20 -6.16
CA THR A 114 -21.96 -14.85 -7.23
C THR A 114 -21.04 -15.47 -8.28
N ILE A 115 -19.91 -14.83 -8.61
CA ILE A 115 -18.87 -15.42 -9.46
C ILE A 115 -18.33 -16.71 -8.83
N GLY A 116 -18.02 -16.68 -7.54
CA GLY A 116 -17.58 -17.87 -6.79
C GLY A 116 -18.64 -18.98 -6.76
N LEU A 117 -19.91 -18.63 -6.57
CA LEU A 117 -21.03 -19.57 -6.59
C LEU A 117 -21.18 -20.24 -7.97
N ILE A 118 -21.08 -19.46 -9.05
CA ILE A 118 -21.12 -19.98 -10.43
C ILE A 118 -19.96 -20.95 -10.65
N ALA A 119 -18.75 -20.57 -10.22
CA ALA A 119 -17.58 -21.44 -10.33
C ALA A 119 -17.77 -22.76 -9.58
N GLN A 120 -18.37 -22.73 -8.39
CA GLN A 120 -18.68 -23.93 -7.61
C GLN A 120 -19.75 -24.82 -8.29
N VAL A 121 -20.88 -24.25 -8.70
CA VAL A 121 -21.99 -24.99 -9.30
C VAL A 121 -21.55 -25.70 -10.59
N PHE A 122 -20.84 -24.99 -11.46
CA PHE A 122 -20.39 -25.52 -12.74
C PHE A 122 -19.02 -26.19 -12.68
N HIS A 123 -18.44 -26.36 -11.49
CA HIS A 123 -17.11 -26.97 -11.28
C HIS A 123 -16.03 -26.33 -12.18
N LEU A 124 -16.09 -25.01 -12.36
CA LEU A 124 -15.14 -24.28 -13.20
C LEU A 124 -13.77 -24.26 -12.52
N SER A 125 -12.77 -24.79 -13.20
CA SER A 125 -11.37 -24.61 -12.86
C SER A 125 -10.83 -23.33 -13.50
N GLY A 126 -10.09 -22.54 -12.76
CA GLY A 126 -9.40 -21.37 -13.28
C GLY A 126 -8.65 -20.63 -12.19
N HIS A 127 -7.74 -19.76 -12.60
CA HIS A 127 -7.01 -18.93 -11.66
C HIS A 127 -7.93 -17.87 -11.05
N TRP A 128 -7.76 -17.62 -9.75
CA TRP A 128 -8.57 -16.68 -8.97
C TRP A 128 -8.46 -15.23 -9.51
N PHE A 129 -7.34 -14.86 -10.13
CA PHE A 129 -7.15 -13.52 -10.71
C PHE A 129 -8.04 -13.29 -11.95
N ASN A 130 -8.40 -14.33 -12.71
CA ASN A 130 -9.31 -14.21 -13.84
C ASN A 130 -10.74 -13.86 -13.36
N ALA A 131 -11.17 -14.48 -12.26
CA ALA A 131 -12.45 -14.16 -11.63
C ALA A 131 -12.47 -12.71 -11.10
N LEU A 132 -11.37 -12.25 -10.50
CA LEU A 132 -11.23 -10.87 -10.04
C LEU A 132 -11.16 -9.85 -11.19
N LEU A 133 -10.51 -10.18 -12.31
CA LEU A 133 -10.50 -9.32 -13.50
C LEU A 133 -11.91 -9.15 -14.08
N LEU A 134 -12.67 -10.25 -14.21
CA LEU A 134 -14.08 -10.20 -14.60
C LEU A 134 -14.88 -9.34 -13.63
N TRP A 135 -14.71 -9.57 -12.33
CA TRP A 135 -15.35 -8.79 -11.27
C TRP A 135 -15.04 -7.30 -11.39
N SER A 136 -13.76 -6.93 -11.58
CA SER A 136 -13.36 -5.53 -11.74
C SER A 136 -14.00 -4.90 -12.96
N ALA A 137 -14.04 -5.61 -14.09
CA ALA A 137 -14.64 -5.12 -15.33
C ALA A 137 -16.15 -4.86 -15.20
N ILE A 138 -16.91 -5.81 -14.64
CA ILE A 138 -18.37 -5.67 -14.53
C ILE A 138 -18.80 -4.68 -13.43
N THR A 139 -17.98 -4.46 -12.40
CA THR A 139 -18.31 -3.56 -11.28
C THR A 139 -17.80 -2.14 -11.48
N LEU A 140 -16.84 -1.89 -12.38
CA LEU A 140 -16.31 -0.56 -12.64
C LEU A 140 -17.41 0.50 -12.90
N PRO A 141 -18.45 0.24 -13.74
CA PRO A 141 -19.47 1.25 -14.01
C PRO A 141 -20.20 1.73 -12.75
N VAL A 142 -20.57 0.81 -11.84
CA VAL A 142 -21.28 1.18 -10.60
C VAL A 142 -20.34 1.86 -9.60
N VAL A 143 -19.07 1.45 -9.54
CA VAL A 143 -18.07 2.08 -8.66
C VAL A 143 -17.80 3.52 -9.06
N CYS A 144 -17.88 3.88 -10.34
CA CYS A 144 -17.76 5.27 -10.79
C CYS A 144 -18.83 6.22 -10.19
N PHE A 145 -19.97 5.70 -9.71
CA PHE A 145 -20.99 6.49 -9.03
C PHE A 145 -20.80 6.58 -7.52
N ALA A 146 -19.86 5.80 -6.96
CA ALA A 146 -19.57 5.85 -5.53
C ALA A 146 -19.05 7.24 -5.15
N ARG A 147 -19.29 7.63 -3.89
CA ARG A 147 -18.99 8.97 -3.38
C ARG A 147 -17.86 8.95 -2.36
N GLN A 148 -17.58 7.81 -1.75
CA GLN A 148 -16.55 7.61 -0.74
C GLN A 148 -15.28 7.03 -1.33
N LEU A 149 -14.16 7.46 -0.77
CA LEU A 149 -12.83 6.98 -1.16
C LEU A 149 -12.65 5.48 -0.92
N PHE A 150 -13.30 4.93 0.12
CA PHE A 150 -13.16 3.53 0.48
C PHE A 150 -13.59 2.57 -0.66
N THR A 151 -14.71 2.84 -1.32
CA THR A 151 -15.24 2.02 -2.41
C THR A 151 -14.25 1.95 -3.59
N HIS A 152 -13.69 3.09 -3.98
CA HIS A 152 -12.69 3.20 -5.04
C HIS A 152 -11.36 2.56 -4.64
N PHE A 153 -10.96 2.71 -3.37
CA PHE A 153 -9.77 2.08 -2.83
C PHE A 153 -9.88 0.56 -2.85
N LEU A 154 -11.00 0.00 -2.41
CA LEU A 154 -11.26 -1.44 -2.43
C LEU A 154 -11.25 -1.98 -3.86
N TRP A 155 -11.94 -1.30 -4.79
CA TRP A 155 -11.94 -1.70 -6.20
C TRP A 155 -10.54 -1.67 -6.81
N SER A 156 -9.80 -0.56 -6.64
CA SER A 156 -8.45 -0.43 -7.20
C SER A 156 -7.46 -1.44 -6.62
N THR A 157 -7.60 -1.80 -5.34
CA THR A 157 -6.78 -2.84 -4.69
C THR A 157 -6.96 -4.20 -5.36
N LEU A 158 -8.21 -4.65 -5.49
CA LEU A 158 -8.53 -5.95 -6.07
C LEU A 158 -8.22 -6.00 -7.57
N PHE A 159 -8.52 -4.90 -8.29
CA PHE A 159 -8.15 -4.75 -9.70
C PHE A 159 -6.64 -4.87 -9.89
N LEU A 160 -5.83 -4.08 -9.16
CA LEU A 160 -4.37 -4.11 -9.27
C LEU A 160 -3.82 -5.51 -9.00
N HIS A 161 -4.27 -6.15 -7.92
CA HIS A 161 -3.84 -7.50 -7.58
C HIS A 161 -4.11 -8.46 -8.74
N SER A 162 -5.34 -8.48 -9.25
CA SER A 162 -5.73 -9.36 -10.36
C SER A 162 -4.99 -9.06 -11.68
N ALA A 163 -4.79 -7.78 -12.00
CA ALA A 163 -4.11 -7.35 -13.22
C ALA A 163 -2.62 -7.70 -13.20
N ILE A 164 -1.96 -7.61 -12.03
CA ILE A 164 -0.55 -7.96 -11.88
C ILE A 164 -0.35 -9.47 -12.11
N TRP A 165 -1.12 -10.32 -11.42
CA TRP A 165 -1.00 -11.77 -11.58
C TRP A 165 -1.40 -12.23 -12.98
N GLY A 166 -2.51 -11.71 -13.53
CA GLY A 166 -2.92 -12.06 -14.89
C GLY A 166 -1.93 -11.62 -15.98
N ALA A 167 -1.23 -10.50 -15.78
CA ALA A 167 -0.20 -10.05 -16.70
C ALA A 167 1.10 -10.86 -16.61
N VAL A 168 1.42 -11.41 -15.43
CA VAL A 168 2.56 -12.34 -15.26
C VAL A 168 2.20 -13.72 -15.82
N ASP A 169 1.00 -14.23 -15.55
CA ASP A 169 0.48 -15.48 -16.13
C ASP A 169 0.57 -15.47 -17.66
N LEU A 170 0.17 -14.34 -18.27
CA LEU A 170 0.25 -14.14 -19.71
C LEU A 170 1.69 -14.11 -20.23
N SER A 171 2.63 -13.50 -19.51
CA SER A 171 4.03 -13.42 -19.96
C SER A 171 4.82 -14.71 -19.69
N SER A 172 4.49 -15.45 -18.63
CA SER A 172 5.15 -16.71 -18.28
C SER A 172 4.58 -17.94 -19.00
N GLY A 173 3.45 -17.79 -19.70
CA GLY A 173 2.76 -18.90 -20.36
C GLY A 173 2.03 -19.83 -19.39
N GLY A 174 1.70 -19.33 -18.19
CA GLY A 174 1.11 -20.09 -17.10
C GLY A 174 1.70 -19.70 -15.76
N PHE A 175 0.83 -19.32 -14.83
CA PHE A 175 1.16 -19.01 -13.46
C PHE A 175 1.24 -20.29 -12.63
N ASP A 176 2.36 -20.47 -11.96
CA ASP A 176 2.60 -21.59 -11.05
C ASP A 176 2.91 -21.03 -9.65
N GLU A 177 1.96 -21.24 -8.72
CA GLU A 177 2.07 -20.79 -7.33
C GLU A 177 3.31 -21.37 -6.61
N THR A 178 3.82 -22.51 -7.08
CA THR A 178 4.99 -23.15 -6.49
C THR A 178 6.31 -22.59 -7.03
N ASN A 179 6.27 -21.84 -8.14
CA ASN A 179 7.46 -21.33 -8.81
C ASN A 179 7.83 -19.93 -8.31
N SER A 180 8.67 -19.89 -7.27
CA SER A 180 9.16 -18.64 -6.68
C SER A 180 9.95 -17.75 -7.65
N ALA A 181 10.44 -18.27 -8.77
CA ALA A 181 11.18 -17.50 -9.77
C ALA A 181 10.29 -16.49 -10.54
N GLN A 182 8.94 -16.61 -10.45
CA GLN A 182 8.01 -15.64 -11.04
C GLN A 182 7.81 -14.39 -10.16
N LEU A 183 8.14 -14.47 -8.86
CA LEU A 183 7.94 -13.37 -7.91
C LEU A 183 8.67 -12.08 -8.30
N PRO A 184 9.93 -12.09 -8.77
CA PRO A 184 10.60 -10.89 -9.24
C PRO A 184 9.86 -10.14 -10.36
N ALA A 185 9.23 -10.84 -11.31
CA ALA A 185 8.45 -10.21 -12.36
C ALA A 185 7.21 -9.49 -11.77
N LEU A 186 6.55 -10.13 -10.81
CA LEU A 186 5.42 -9.55 -10.07
C LEU A 186 5.82 -8.29 -9.30
N PHE A 187 6.93 -8.34 -8.55
CA PHE A 187 7.41 -7.21 -7.77
C PHE A 187 7.89 -6.05 -8.65
N LEU A 188 8.44 -6.30 -9.83
CA LEU A 188 8.76 -5.24 -10.78
C LEU A 188 7.49 -4.61 -11.38
N LEU A 189 6.53 -5.44 -11.80
CA LEU A 189 5.30 -4.99 -12.46
C LEU A 189 4.39 -4.20 -11.53
N ALA A 190 4.27 -4.59 -10.26
CA ALA A 190 3.32 -4.01 -9.30
C ALA A 190 3.38 -2.46 -9.19
N PRO A 191 4.54 -1.84 -8.90
CA PRO A 191 4.65 -0.37 -8.85
C PRO A 191 4.41 0.28 -10.20
N MET A 192 4.80 -0.36 -11.30
CA MET A 192 4.60 0.18 -12.64
C MET A 192 3.11 0.22 -13.02
N LEU A 193 2.40 -0.87 -12.77
CA LEU A 193 0.97 -0.95 -13.06
C LEU A 193 0.17 0.00 -12.16
N ALA A 194 0.54 0.12 -10.88
CA ALA A 194 -0.06 1.10 -9.96
C ALA A 194 0.22 2.55 -10.39
N ALA A 195 1.45 2.88 -10.80
CA ALA A 195 1.79 4.19 -11.36
C ALA A 195 1.03 4.47 -12.67
N GLY A 196 0.83 3.44 -13.50
CA GLY A 196 0.09 3.53 -14.76
C GLY A 196 -1.37 3.85 -14.49
N GLY A 197 -2.01 3.13 -13.57
CA GLY A 197 -3.36 3.42 -13.12
C GLY A 197 -3.49 4.83 -12.53
N TYR A 198 -2.51 5.26 -11.72
CA TYR A 198 -2.48 6.64 -11.21
C TYR A 198 -2.39 7.68 -12.33
N ALA A 199 -1.54 7.47 -13.33
CA ALA A 199 -1.43 8.35 -14.49
C ALA A 199 -2.72 8.41 -15.31
N LEU A 200 -3.36 7.25 -15.56
CA LEU A 200 -4.64 7.16 -16.27
C LEU A 200 -5.77 7.89 -15.54
N THR A 201 -5.83 7.77 -14.21
CA THR A 201 -6.87 8.45 -13.41
C THR A 201 -6.72 9.97 -13.38
N ARG A 202 -5.59 10.52 -13.86
CA ARG A 202 -5.39 11.96 -14.06
C ARG A 202 -5.87 12.46 -15.42
N LEU A 203 -6.20 11.56 -16.35
CA LEU A 203 -6.70 11.93 -17.68
C LEU A 203 -8.16 12.37 -17.67
N SER A 204 -8.95 12.00 -16.65
CA SER A 204 -10.37 12.32 -16.54
C SER A 204 -10.76 12.75 -15.13
N GLN A 205 -11.60 13.79 -15.03
CA GLN A 205 -12.13 14.26 -13.74
C GLN A 205 -13.01 13.21 -13.06
N HIS A 206 -13.68 12.35 -13.84
CA HIS A 206 -14.54 11.29 -13.32
C HIS A 206 -13.77 10.22 -12.54
N LEU A 207 -12.47 10.06 -12.81
CA LEU A 207 -11.63 9.05 -12.14
C LEU A 207 -10.87 9.61 -10.94
N LYS A 208 -11.13 10.86 -10.53
CA LYS A 208 -10.38 11.54 -9.47
C LYS A 208 -10.42 10.78 -8.13
N LEU A 209 -11.54 10.14 -7.80
CA LEU A 209 -11.70 9.39 -6.56
C LEU A 209 -10.88 8.09 -6.52
N PHE A 210 -10.45 7.55 -7.67
CA PHE A 210 -9.54 6.40 -7.74
C PHE A 210 -8.06 6.78 -7.50
N GLN A 211 -7.69 8.06 -7.67
CA GLN A 211 -6.30 8.52 -7.57
C GLN A 211 -5.61 8.11 -6.27
N PRO A 212 -6.21 8.27 -5.06
CA PRO A 212 -5.54 7.93 -3.82
C PRO A 212 -5.23 6.43 -3.69
N GLY A 213 -6.09 5.54 -4.23
CA GLY A 213 -5.88 4.10 -4.19
C GLY A 213 -4.70 3.66 -5.04
N PHE A 214 -4.65 4.09 -6.31
CA PHE A 214 -3.51 3.80 -7.18
C PHE A 214 -2.21 4.43 -6.66
N PHE A 215 -2.27 5.65 -6.13
CA PHE A 215 -1.11 6.32 -5.57
C PHE A 215 -0.58 5.63 -4.30
N PHE A 216 -1.48 5.18 -3.42
CA PHE A 216 -1.12 4.39 -2.24
C PHE A 216 -0.41 3.09 -2.65
N TRP A 217 -1.01 2.32 -3.56
CA TRP A 217 -0.43 1.07 -4.02
C TRP A 217 0.87 1.26 -4.78
N PHE A 218 1.04 2.35 -5.54
CA PHE A 218 2.31 2.71 -6.15
C PHE A 218 3.42 2.86 -5.10
N GLN A 219 3.16 3.62 -4.02
CA GLN A 219 4.16 3.80 -2.97
C GLN A 219 4.48 2.50 -2.24
N ILE A 220 3.46 1.75 -1.84
CA ILE A 220 3.63 0.50 -1.09
C ILE A 220 4.33 -0.56 -1.94
N SER A 221 3.83 -0.82 -3.15
CA SER A 221 4.44 -1.82 -4.03
C SER A 221 5.84 -1.41 -4.49
N GLY A 222 6.11 -0.12 -4.68
CA GLY A 222 7.45 0.38 -5.02
C GLY A 222 8.44 0.14 -3.88
N LEU A 223 8.03 0.41 -2.64
CA LEU A 223 8.85 0.14 -1.46
C LEU A 223 9.09 -1.35 -1.27
N VAL A 224 8.04 -2.17 -1.37
CA VAL A 224 8.15 -3.64 -1.23
C VAL A 224 9.02 -4.21 -2.34
N SER A 225 8.88 -3.74 -3.57
CA SER A 225 9.71 -4.13 -4.72
C SER A 225 11.18 -3.82 -4.49
N LEU A 226 11.50 -2.61 -4.00
CA LEU A 226 12.87 -2.22 -3.66
C LEU A 226 13.45 -3.08 -2.54
N ILE A 227 12.70 -3.33 -1.47
CA ILE A 227 13.17 -4.21 -0.38
C ILE A 227 13.42 -5.62 -0.90
N PHE A 228 12.49 -6.15 -1.70
CA PHE A 228 12.57 -7.50 -2.24
C PHE A 228 13.82 -7.68 -3.12
N ILE A 229 14.04 -6.81 -4.11
CA ILE A 229 15.19 -6.93 -5.00
C ILE A 229 16.51 -6.66 -4.27
N ASP A 230 16.52 -5.75 -3.31
CA ASP A 230 17.69 -5.44 -2.49
C ASP A 230 18.12 -6.64 -1.63
N ILE A 231 17.17 -7.34 -1.01
CA ILE A 231 17.44 -8.59 -0.28
C ILE A 231 17.96 -9.67 -1.23
N ILE A 232 17.31 -9.87 -2.37
CA ILE A 232 17.73 -10.91 -3.33
C ILE A 232 19.15 -10.66 -3.85
N ARG A 233 19.47 -9.42 -4.21
CA ARG A 233 20.78 -9.06 -4.76
C ARG A 233 21.86 -9.03 -3.70
N SER A 234 21.61 -8.43 -2.53
CA SER A 234 22.60 -8.38 -1.45
C SER A 234 22.79 -9.75 -0.76
N GLY A 235 21.73 -10.55 -0.67
CA GLY A 235 21.71 -11.87 -0.05
C GLY A 235 22.13 -13.00 -1.00
N GLY A 236 22.14 -12.77 -2.33
CA GLY A 236 22.53 -13.72 -3.37
C GLY A 236 21.72 -15.02 -3.40
N GLU A 237 20.47 -14.99 -2.93
CA GLU A 237 19.62 -16.17 -2.73
C GLU A 237 18.96 -16.68 -4.03
N MET A 238 18.70 -15.79 -5.00
CA MET A 238 18.00 -16.13 -6.25
C MET A 238 18.87 -15.80 -7.46
N ARG A 239 19.13 -16.81 -8.29
CA ARG A 239 20.09 -16.75 -9.41
C ARG A 239 19.44 -16.81 -10.79
N SER A 240 18.20 -17.29 -10.88
CA SER A 240 17.47 -17.45 -12.14
C SER A 240 16.46 -16.32 -12.33
N PHE A 241 16.74 -15.44 -13.30
CA PHE A 241 15.79 -14.42 -13.77
C PHE A 241 15.47 -14.73 -15.23
N GLU A 242 14.24 -15.17 -15.50
CA GLU A 242 13.77 -15.43 -16.85
C GLU A 242 13.25 -14.14 -17.49
N LEU A 243 14.00 -13.57 -18.43
CA LEU A 243 13.71 -12.26 -19.03
C LEU A 243 12.31 -12.20 -19.67
N ASP A 244 11.83 -13.31 -20.21
CA ASP A 244 10.52 -13.40 -20.87
C ASP A 244 9.36 -13.07 -19.92
N TRP A 245 9.51 -13.37 -18.62
CA TRP A 245 8.47 -13.12 -17.64
C TRP A 245 8.30 -11.63 -17.33
N TYR A 246 9.31 -10.81 -17.63
CA TYR A 246 9.31 -9.36 -17.40
C TYR A 246 8.72 -8.55 -18.55
N ILE A 247 8.35 -9.18 -19.68
CA ILE A 247 7.82 -8.49 -20.86
C ILE A 247 6.67 -7.54 -20.50
N SER A 248 5.73 -8.00 -19.67
CA SER A 248 4.61 -7.18 -19.17
C SER A 248 5.11 -5.94 -18.42
N ALA A 249 6.13 -6.07 -17.57
CA ALA A 249 6.73 -4.95 -16.86
C ALA A 249 7.43 -3.97 -17.82
N TYR A 250 8.17 -4.46 -18.82
CA TYR A 250 8.84 -3.62 -19.82
C TYR A 250 7.85 -2.83 -20.68
N ILE A 251 6.72 -3.44 -21.08
CA ILE A 251 5.67 -2.76 -21.84
C ILE A 251 5.05 -1.64 -21.00
N ILE A 252 4.66 -1.92 -19.75
CA ILE A 252 4.08 -0.92 -18.86
C ILE A 252 5.09 0.19 -18.55
N ALA A 253 6.37 -0.14 -18.37
CA ALA A 253 7.44 0.84 -18.19
C ALA A 253 7.57 1.78 -19.39
N ALA A 254 7.54 1.26 -20.61
CA ALA A 254 7.61 2.06 -21.83
C ALA A 254 6.41 3.01 -21.95
N ILE A 255 5.20 2.52 -21.66
CA ILE A 255 3.98 3.33 -21.63
C ILE A 255 4.11 4.43 -20.57
N LEU A 256 4.58 4.09 -19.36
CA LEU A 256 4.80 5.06 -18.29
C LEU A 256 5.81 6.14 -18.65
N MET A 257 6.95 5.77 -19.22
CA MET A 257 7.97 6.73 -19.66
C MET A 257 7.41 7.68 -20.72
N SER A 258 6.60 7.16 -21.65
CA SER A 258 5.89 7.97 -22.64
C SER A 258 4.89 8.92 -21.98
N LEU A 259 4.03 8.42 -21.08
CA LEU A 259 3.05 9.24 -20.36
C LEU A 259 3.72 10.35 -19.52
N VAL A 260 4.82 10.04 -18.82
CA VAL A 260 5.59 11.02 -18.05
C VAL A 260 6.25 12.05 -18.98
N GLY A 261 6.85 11.60 -20.08
CA GLY A 261 7.51 12.45 -21.07
C GLY A 261 6.55 13.43 -21.75
N SER A 262 5.35 12.95 -22.10
CA SER A 262 4.31 13.73 -22.78
C SER A 262 3.50 14.63 -21.85
N ASN A 263 3.55 14.45 -20.53
CA ASN A 263 2.75 15.24 -19.61
C ASN A 263 3.24 16.71 -19.54
N PRO A 264 2.44 17.71 -19.94
CA PRO A 264 2.86 19.11 -19.94
C PRO A 264 2.99 19.68 -18.52
N ASN A 265 2.33 19.08 -17.53
CA ASN A 265 2.35 19.56 -16.14
C ASN A 265 3.66 19.24 -15.42
N TYR A 266 4.48 18.33 -15.93
CA TYR A 266 5.78 18.02 -15.34
C TYR A 266 6.88 18.90 -15.91
N ARG A 267 7.64 19.55 -15.02
CA ARG A 267 8.91 20.20 -15.37
C ARG A 267 9.92 19.18 -15.87
N LEU A 268 10.87 19.62 -16.72
CA LEU A 268 11.89 18.76 -17.32
C LEU A 268 12.66 17.94 -16.28
N LEU A 269 13.03 18.55 -15.15
CA LEU A 269 13.72 17.87 -14.05
C LEU A 269 12.85 16.77 -13.41
N ASN A 270 11.55 17.00 -13.19
CA ASN A 270 10.68 15.94 -12.64
C ASN A 270 10.44 14.81 -13.65
N LYS A 271 10.40 15.11 -14.95
CA LYS A 271 10.35 14.08 -16.00
C LYS A 271 11.60 13.22 -15.97
N SER A 272 12.78 13.85 -15.95
CA SER A 272 14.05 13.11 -15.93
C SER A 272 14.22 12.29 -14.66
N LEU A 273 13.83 12.81 -13.47
CA LEU A 273 13.83 12.05 -12.22
C LEU A 273 12.95 10.80 -12.30
N LEU A 274 11.69 10.93 -12.72
CA LEU A 274 10.76 9.80 -12.81
C LEU A 274 11.19 8.76 -13.84
N ILE A 275 11.65 9.19 -15.01
CA ILE A 275 12.16 8.29 -16.05
C ILE A 275 13.44 7.58 -15.55
N SER A 276 14.31 8.29 -14.84
CA SER A 276 15.53 7.70 -14.25
C SER A 276 15.19 6.65 -13.20
N ILE A 277 14.18 6.89 -12.35
CA ILE A 277 13.68 5.90 -11.38
C ILE A 277 13.17 4.65 -12.09
N ILE A 278 12.37 4.81 -13.15
CA ILE A 278 11.86 3.68 -13.94
C ILE A 278 13.02 2.88 -14.55
N LEU A 279 13.98 3.55 -15.19
CA LEU A 279 15.14 2.91 -15.81
C LEU A 279 16.03 2.20 -14.78
N LEU A 280 16.29 2.82 -13.63
CA LEU A 280 17.05 2.21 -12.55
C LEU A 280 16.34 0.99 -11.96
N MET A 281 15.00 1.02 -11.85
CA MET A 281 14.23 -0.12 -11.37
C MET A 281 14.29 -1.28 -12.37
N LEU A 282 14.16 -1.01 -13.68
CA LEU A 282 14.36 -2.03 -14.72
C LEU A 282 15.78 -2.63 -14.67
N LEU A 283 16.79 -1.76 -14.51
CA LEU A 283 18.19 -2.16 -14.42
C LEU A 283 18.47 -3.02 -13.18
N TYR A 284 17.83 -2.71 -12.05
CA TYR A 284 18.00 -3.44 -10.79
C TYR A 284 17.47 -4.89 -10.89
N PHE A 285 16.35 -5.07 -11.59
CA PHE A 285 15.77 -6.38 -11.84
C PHE A 285 16.42 -7.12 -13.02
N HIS A 286 17.29 -6.47 -13.80
CA HIS A 286 17.94 -7.12 -14.92
C HIS A 286 19.00 -8.13 -14.45
N PRO A 287 19.01 -9.40 -14.90
CA PRO A 287 19.89 -10.44 -14.37
C PRO A 287 21.38 -10.12 -14.44
N PHE A 288 21.87 -9.71 -15.61
CA PHE A 288 23.30 -9.81 -15.95
C PHE A 288 24.05 -8.48 -16.17
N ILE A 289 23.37 -7.33 -16.11
CA ILE A 289 24.04 -6.04 -16.45
C ILE A 289 24.85 -5.52 -15.26
N LEU A 290 24.21 -5.44 -14.09
CA LEU A 290 24.83 -4.89 -12.89
C LEU A 290 25.15 -5.93 -11.83
N PHE A 291 24.64 -7.14 -11.95
CA PHE A 291 24.71 -8.15 -10.91
C PHE A 291 25.16 -9.47 -11.52
N ASP A 292 25.96 -10.22 -10.78
CA ASP A 292 26.47 -11.54 -11.17
C ASP A 292 26.07 -12.64 -10.17
N GLY A 293 25.60 -12.25 -8.97
CA GLY A 293 25.08 -13.14 -7.93
C GLY A 293 26.16 -13.85 -7.11
N GLU A 294 27.44 -13.61 -7.40
CA GLU A 294 28.57 -14.38 -6.83
C GLU A 294 29.50 -13.52 -5.96
N THR A 295 29.50 -12.21 -6.14
CA THR A 295 30.50 -11.30 -5.55
C THR A 295 29.98 -10.59 -4.28
N ARG A 296 30.66 -10.78 -3.14
CA ARG A 296 30.31 -10.13 -1.85
C ARG A 296 31.52 -9.52 -1.15
N TYR A 297 31.37 -8.32 -0.62
CA TYR A 297 32.43 -7.54 0.04
C TYR A 297 32.49 -7.73 1.57
N SER A 298 31.54 -8.43 2.20
CA SER A 298 31.52 -8.57 3.66
C SER A 298 32.87 -9.01 4.26
N PHE A 299 33.18 -8.53 5.47
CA PHE A 299 34.44 -8.91 6.18
C PHE A 299 34.61 -10.43 6.32
N SER A 300 33.50 -11.18 6.43
CA SER A 300 33.51 -12.65 6.45
C SER A 300 33.78 -13.30 5.08
N ALA A 301 33.39 -12.65 3.97
CA ALA A 301 33.64 -13.14 2.62
C ALA A 301 35.12 -12.96 2.21
N LEU A 302 35.74 -11.86 2.67
CA LEU A 302 37.17 -11.58 2.50
C LEU A 302 38.09 -12.67 3.08
N GLU A 303 37.65 -13.39 4.14
CA GLU A 303 38.38 -14.52 4.71
C GLU A 303 38.30 -15.79 3.86
N HIS A 304 37.27 -15.95 3.02
CA HIS A 304 36.99 -17.21 2.31
C HIS A 304 37.50 -17.25 0.86
N SER A 305 37.61 -16.12 0.16
CA SER A 305 37.83 -16.11 -1.30
C SER A 305 39.27 -15.88 -1.77
N GLY A 306 40.23 -15.53 -0.89
CA GLY A 306 41.65 -15.31 -1.22
C GLY A 306 41.96 -14.15 -2.19
N THR A 307 40.95 -13.64 -2.89
CA THR A 307 40.96 -12.41 -3.68
C THR A 307 39.81 -11.54 -3.19
N ALA A 308 40.14 -10.36 -2.70
CA ALA A 308 39.16 -9.38 -2.26
C ALA A 308 38.41 -8.84 -3.48
N PRO A 309 37.09 -9.02 -3.60
CA PRO A 309 36.33 -8.33 -4.64
C PRO A 309 36.51 -6.83 -4.46
N THR A 310 36.62 -6.09 -5.56
CA THR A 310 36.68 -4.64 -5.48
C THR A 310 35.34 -4.12 -4.96
N PHE A 311 35.38 -3.02 -4.19
CA PHE A 311 34.18 -2.37 -3.64
C PHE A 311 33.07 -2.16 -4.70
N TRP A 312 33.46 -1.89 -5.94
CA TRP A 312 32.55 -1.61 -7.05
C TRP A 312 31.95 -2.86 -7.71
N ASN A 313 32.59 -4.02 -7.55
CA ASN A 313 32.13 -5.26 -8.18
C ASN A 313 31.20 -6.07 -7.28
N ALA A 314 31.05 -5.72 -6.00
CA ALA A 314 30.30 -6.55 -5.06
C ALA A 314 28.80 -6.24 -5.03
N ASP A 315 27.97 -7.28 -5.15
CA ASP A 315 26.51 -7.17 -5.19
C ASP A 315 25.90 -6.63 -3.90
N ASP A 316 26.48 -6.99 -2.76
CA ASP A 316 26.11 -6.50 -1.43
C ASP A 316 26.43 -5.01 -1.21
N ILE A 317 27.13 -4.36 -2.14
CA ILE A 317 27.35 -2.91 -2.19
C ILE A 317 26.48 -2.26 -3.27
N ARG A 318 26.50 -2.81 -4.50
CA ARG A 318 25.77 -2.27 -5.66
C ARG A 318 24.26 -2.18 -5.41
N ALA A 319 23.69 -3.20 -4.79
CA ALA A 319 22.26 -3.26 -4.47
C ALA A 319 21.83 -2.13 -3.51
N PRO A 320 22.38 -2.02 -2.28
CA PRO A 320 22.08 -0.90 -1.39
C PRO A 320 22.29 0.47 -2.02
N PHE A 321 23.32 0.63 -2.84
CA PHE A 321 23.59 1.89 -3.53
C PHE A 321 22.46 2.25 -4.51
N LEU A 322 21.99 1.31 -5.33
CA LEU A 322 20.83 1.51 -6.20
C LEU A 322 19.56 1.83 -5.40
N THR A 323 19.33 1.12 -4.29
CA THR A 323 18.19 1.37 -3.41
C THR A 323 18.21 2.81 -2.88
N ILE A 324 19.37 3.26 -2.37
CA ILE A 324 19.55 4.64 -1.87
C ILE A 324 19.39 5.66 -3.01
N LEU A 325 19.94 5.39 -4.20
CA LEU A 325 19.83 6.26 -5.35
C LEU A 325 18.37 6.43 -5.80
N ILE A 326 17.63 5.32 -5.93
CA ILE A 326 16.21 5.36 -6.32
C ILE A 326 15.39 6.12 -5.26
N LEU A 327 15.60 5.83 -3.98
CA LEU A 327 14.93 6.54 -2.88
C LEU A 327 15.28 8.03 -2.88
N PHE A 328 16.53 8.39 -3.18
CA PHE A 328 16.98 9.78 -3.26
C PHE A 328 16.31 10.52 -4.41
N LEU A 329 16.32 9.95 -5.63
CA LEU A 329 15.64 10.55 -6.78
C LEU A 329 14.14 10.72 -6.52
N TYR A 330 13.50 9.73 -5.89
CA TYR A 330 12.09 9.81 -5.55
C TYR A 330 11.80 10.82 -4.43
N ALA A 331 12.69 10.94 -3.44
CA ALA A 331 12.62 11.99 -2.43
C ALA A 331 12.72 13.38 -3.09
N THR A 332 13.69 13.60 -3.98
CA THR A 332 13.81 14.86 -4.72
C THR A 332 12.54 15.17 -5.51
N HIS A 333 11.98 14.18 -6.23
CA HIS A 333 10.71 14.35 -6.95
C HIS A 333 9.55 14.70 -6.01
N ALA A 334 9.44 14.02 -4.86
CA ALA A 334 8.39 14.25 -3.87
C ALA A 334 8.51 15.64 -3.23
N GLY A 335 9.72 16.09 -2.93
CA GLY A 335 10.01 17.45 -2.46
C GLY A 335 9.59 18.50 -3.48
N ASN A 336 10.01 18.34 -4.72
CA ASN A 336 9.64 19.23 -5.83
C ASN A 336 8.13 19.22 -6.11
N SER A 337 7.42 18.14 -5.80
CA SER A 337 5.98 18.04 -6.04
C SER A 337 5.13 18.49 -4.84
N GLY A 338 5.75 19.03 -3.78
CA GLY A 338 5.06 19.48 -2.56
C GLY A 338 4.53 18.35 -1.67
N GLN A 339 4.96 17.10 -1.90
CA GLN A 339 4.48 15.93 -1.17
C GLN A 339 5.31 15.70 0.10
N HIS A 340 5.13 16.59 1.10
CA HIS A 340 5.96 16.58 2.31
C HIS A 340 5.95 15.25 3.08
N ARG A 341 4.81 14.55 3.13
CA ARG A 341 4.71 13.23 3.78
C ARG A 341 5.58 12.21 3.07
N THR A 342 5.45 12.10 1.75
CA THR A 342 6.27 11.20 0.92
C THR A 342 7.75 11.53 1.04
N PHE A 343 8.13 12.81 0.94
CA PHE A 343 9.52 13.26 1.12
C PHE A 343 10.12 12.82 2.45
N ASN A 344 9.41 13.05 3.55
CA ASN A 344 9.89 12.66 4.89
C ASN A 344 10.04 11.15 5.03
N VAL A 345 9.10 10.37 4.51
CA VAL A 345 9.17 8.89 4.52
C VAL A 345 10.36 8.41 3.71
N MET A 346 10.52 8.87 2.46
CA MET A 346 11.64 8.45 1.62
C MET A 346 12.99 8.77 2.24
N THR A 347 13.12 9.95 2.86
CA THR A 347 14.41 10.32 3.44
C THR A 347 14.70 9.62 4.77
N PHE A 348 13.67 9.28 5.54
CA PHE A 348 13.81 8.35 6.66
C PHE A 348 14.29 6.97 6.18
N LEU A 349 13.73 6.45 5.10
CA LEU A 349 14.13 5.15 4.52
C LEU A 349 15.57 5.17 4.00
N ILE A 350 16.03 6.28 3.43
CA ILE A 350 17.45 6.48 3.07
C ILE A 350 18.33 6.34 4.32
N GLY A 351 18.00 7.05 5.40
CA GLY A 351 18.73 6.97 6.66
C GLY A 351 18.73 5.55 7.26
N LEU A 352 17.57 4.89 7.25
CA LEU A 352 17.42 3.50 7.69
C LEU A 352 18.28 2.54 6.83
N ARG A 353 18.28 2.71 5.51
CA ARG A 353 19.07 1.86 4.59
C ARG A 353 20.57 2.06 4.80
N PHE A 354 21.05 3.28 5.07
CA PHE A 354 22.45 3.51 5.46
C PHE A 354 22.84 2.75 6.73
N VAL A 355 21.95 2.71 7.73
CA VAL A 355 22.19 1.92 8.95
C VAL A 355 22.25 0.43 8.63
N ILE A 356 21.33 -0.10 7.82
CA ILE A 356 21.35 -1.51 7.42
C ILE A 356 22.63 -1.84 6.63
N LEU A 357 23.05 -0.99 5.70
CA LEU A 357 24.28 -1.16 4.93
C LEU A 357 25.51 -1.22 5.84
N TYR A 358 25.58 -0.39 6.88
CA TYR A 358 26.66 -0.45 7.87
C TYR A 358 26.70 -1.79 8.61
N PHE A 359 25.54 -2.30 9.05
CA PHE A 359 25.47 -3.62 9.69
C PHE A 359 25.85 -4.76 8.72
N GLN A 360 25.41 -4.69 7.47
CA GLN A 360 25.80 -5.62 6.41
C GLN A 360 27.32 -5.60 6.18
N ALA A 361 27.92 -4.40 6.14
CA ALA A 361 29.35 -4.23 5.97
C ALA A 361 30.15 -4.80 7.16
N MET A 362 29.70 -4.58 8.41
CA MET A 362 30.37 -5.14 9.59
C MET A 362 30.26 -6.67 9.69
N GLY A 363 29.25 -7.29 9.09
CA GLY A 363 29.01 -8.73 9.19
C GLY A 363 28.92 -9.20 10.65
N GLY A 364 29.68 -10.23 11.01
CA GLY A 364 29.69 -10.80 12.36
C GLY A 364 30.28 -9.88 13.45
N LEU A 365 31.05 -8.84 13.08
CA LEU A 365 31.66 -7.91 14.04
C LEU A 365 30.62 -7.04 14.75
N ALA A 366 29.46 -6.81 14.13
CA ALA A 366 28.35 -6.10 14.75
C ALA A 366 27.77 -6.84 15.96
N ALA A 367 27.94 -8.17 16.04
CA ALA A 367 27.52 -8.98 17.18
C ALA A 367 28.44 -8.83 18.40
N THR A 368 29.56 -8.10 18.26
CA THR A 368 30.46 -7.79 19.38
C THR A 368 29.97 -6.58 20.17
N GLY A 369 30.28 -6.51 21.46
CA GLY A 369 29.90 -5.37 22.32
C GLY A 369 30.43 -4.01 21.81
N VAL A 370 31.59 -4.00 21.14
CA VAL A 370 32.16 -2.79 20.52
C VAL A 370 31.39 -2.39 19.25
N GLY A 371 30.97 -3.38 18.44
CA GLY A 371 30.12 -3.15 17.27
C GLY A 371 28.79 -2.48 17.63
N LEU A 372 28.15 -2.91 18.72
CA LEU A 372 26.90 -2.30 19.21
C LEU A 372 27.08 -0.84 19.67
N ILE A 373 28.18 -0.51 20.37
CA ILE A 373 28.46 0.86 20.83
C ILE A 373 28.71 1.79 19.64
N LEU A 374 29.52 1.36 18.67
CA LEU A 374 29.79 2.13 17.45
C LEU A 374 28.52 2.32 16.61
N SER A 375 27.69 1.28 16.52
CA SER A 375 26.37 1.36 15.86
C SER A 375 25.47 2.40 16.53
N GLY A 376 25.40 2.40 17.86
CA GLY A 376 24.60 3.36 18.63
C GLY A 376 25.05 4.81 18.42
N LEU A 377 26.36 5.07 18.46
CA LEU A 377 26.91 6.41 18.19
C LEU A 377 26.64 6.86 16.75
N MET A 378 26.75 5.95 15.78
CA MET A 378 26.48 6.28 14.38
C MET A 378 25.00 6.61 14.13
N ILE A 379 24.06 5.83 14.69
CA ILE A 379 22.62 6.10 14.58
C ILE A 379 22.29 7.50 15.14
N ILE A 380 22.86 7.84 16.30
CA ILE A 380 22.70 9.17 16.91
C ILE A 380 23.29 10.26 15.99
N GLY A 381 24.47 10.03 15.41
CA GLY A 381 25.11 10.96 14.47
C GLY A 381 24.28 11.21 13.21
N ILE A 382 23.74 10.14 12.60
CA ILE A 382 22.87 10.22 11.41
C ILE A 382 21.57 10.95 11.76
N ALA A 383 20.92 10.62 12.90
CA ALA A 383 19.69 11.28 13.34
C ALA A 383 19.90 12.78 13.61
N TRP A 384 21.03 13.14 14.22
CA TRP A 384 21.39 14.54 14.47
C TRP A 384 21.67 15.30 13.16
N PHE A 385 22.46 14.71 12.26
CA PHE A 385 22.73 15.28 10.94
C PHE A 385 21.44 15.46 10.14
N TRP A 386 20.55 14.49 10.17
CA TRP A 386 19.23 14.55 9.54
C TRP A 386 18.41 15.74 10.04
N HIS A 387 18.26 15.87 11.37
CA HIS A 387 17.48 16.96 11.96
C HIS A 387 18.04 18.34 11.57
N LYS A 388 19.37 18.49 11.49
CA LYS A 388 20.03 19.74 11.09
C LYS A 388 19.87 20.04 9.60
N SER A 389 20.00 19.04 8.74
CA SER A 389 20.05 19.21 7.28
C SER A 389 18.66 19.24 6.62
N ARG A 390 17.63 18.67 7.25
CA ARG A 390 16.26 18.60 6.72
C ARG A 390 15.73 19.94 6.21
N LYS A 391 15.84 21.01 7.01
CA LYS A 391 15.31 22.35 6.64
C LYS A 391 16.06 22.96 5.45
N ARG A 392 17.32 22.60 5.24
CA ARG A 392 18.15 23.09 4.13
C ARG A 392 17.85 22.32 2.85
N LEU A 393 17.71 20.99 2.94
CA LEU A 393 17.32 20.15 1.81
C LEU A 393 15.91 20.49 1.31
N GLN A 394 14.98 20.74 2.22
CA GLN A 394 13.63 21.16 1.86
C GLN A 394 13.65 22.52 1.13
N ARG A 395 14.34 23.53 1.68
CA ARG A 395 14.51 24.83 1.02
C ARG A 395 15.19 24.73 -0.34
N TRP A 396 16.25 23.94 -0.45
CA TRP A 396 16.92 23.73 -1.74
C TRP A 396 16.01 23.08 -2.78
N SER A 397 15.13 22.15 -2.38
CA SER A 397 14.11 21.59 -3.29
C SER A 397 13.01 22.59 -3.67
N GLU A 398 12.67 23.51 -2.76
CA GLU A 398 11.67 24.57 -2.98
C GLU A 398 12.26 25.72 -3.83
N GLU A 399 13.56 26.02 -3.74
CA GLU A 399 14.25 27.04 -4.55
C GLU A 399 14.40 26.62 -6.02
N LEU A 400 14.47 25.32 -6.31
CA LEU A 400 14.38 24.78 -7.69
C LEU A 400 12.98 24.98 -8.32
N HIS A 401 12.03 25.50 -7.54
CA HIS A 401 10.67 25.81 -7.98
C HIS A 401 10.52 27.23 -8.54
N GLU A 402 11.42 28.16 -8.22
CA GLU A 402 11.56 29.46 -8.89
C GLU A 402 12.36 29.31 -10.20
#